data_AF-A0A2P2L3J2-F1
#
_entry.id   AF-A0A2P2L3J2-F1
#
_cell.length_a   1.000
_cell.length_b   1.000
_cell.length_c   1.000
_cell.angle_alpha   90.00
_cell.angle_beta   90.00
_cell.angle_gamma   90.00
#
_symmetry.space_group_name_H-M   'P 1'
#
loop_
_entity.id
_entity.type
_entity.pdbx_description
1 polymer ?
#
loop_
_entity_poly.entity_id
_entity_poly.type
_entity_poly.pdbx_seq_one_letter_code
_entity_poly.pdbx_strand_id
1 'polypeptide(L)'
;MMIETDSPYCEVKNTHAGINFVKSLWPSKKKEKYSEDSVVKGRNEPCFVRQVLEVVAGCKGISDIDQIGRTIYHNTCRVFFPQDLDSAADALLACHCDSH
;
A
#
# COMPACT_ATOMS: atom_id res chain seq x y z
N MET A 1 -4.53 -11.94 -0.82
CA MET A 1 -4.62 -10.72 -1.65
C MET A 1 -3.28 -10.03 -1.61
N MET A 2 -2.84 -9.43 -2.71
CA MET A 2 -1.61 -8.63 -2.82
C MET A 2 -1.98 -7.26 -3.42
N ILE A 3 -1.11 -6.25 -3.27
CA ILE A 3 -1.30 -4.91 -3.84
C ILE A 3 -0.01 -4.44 -4.49
N GLU A 4 -0.13 -3.57 -5.48
CA GLU A 4 0.98 -2.95 -6.18
C GLU A 4 0.54 -1.57 -6.70
N THR A 5 1.50 -0.73 -7.11
CA THR A 5 1.22 0.60 -7.66
C THR A 5 1.18 0.64 -9.18
N ASP A 6 1.82 -0.33 -9.85
CA ASP A 6 2.09 -0.29 -11.29
C ASP A 6 2.76 1.03 -11.73
N SER A 7 3.65 1.57 -10.90
CA SER A 7 4.37 2.81 -11.16
C SER A 7 5.21 2.70 -12.44
N PRO A 8 5.25 3.73 -13.31
CA PRO A 8 4.79 5.11 -13.08
C PRO A 8 3.31 5.38 -13.40
N TYR A 9 2.54 4.34 -13.71
CA TYR A 9 1.13 4.43 -14.13
C TYR A 9 0.18 4.29 -12.93
N CYS A 10 -1.12 4.17 -13.21
CA CYS A 10 -2.14 3.82 -12.22
C CYS A 10 -2.25 4.75 -11.00
N GLU A 11 -1.94 6.04 -11.18
CA GLU A 11 -2.15 7.08 -10.16
C GLU A 11 -3.61 7.11 -9.66
N VAL A 12 -3.80 7.20 -8.34
CA VAL A 12 -5.13 7.43 -7.75
C VAL A 12 -5.51 8.90 -7.94
N LYS A 13 -6.42 9.18 -8.87
CA LYS A 13 -6.84 10.54 -9.22
C LYS A 13 -8.06 10.97 -8.42
N ASN A 14 -8.24 12.30 -8.31
CA ASN A 14 -9.41 12.91 -7.65
C ASN A 14 -10.76 12.55 -8.30
N THR A 15 -10.76 12.04 -9.53
CA THR A 15 -11.96 11.59 -10.23
C THR A 15 -12.28 10.12 -9.99
N HIS A 16 -11.40 9.36 -9.31
CA HIS A 16 -11.63 7.94 -9.03
C HIS A 16 -12.51 7.77 -7.79
N ALA A 17 -13.40 6.77 -7.81
CA ALA A 17 -14.34 6.51 -6.71
C ALA A 17 -13.66 6.27 -5.35
N GLY A 18 -12.45 5.68 -5.36
CA GLY A 18 -11.69 5.38 -4.16
C GLY A 18 -11.00 6.57 -3.49
N ILE A 19 -10.99 7.77 -4.12
CA ILE A 19 -10.23 8.92 -3.60
C ILE A 19 -10.65 9.32 -2.18
N ASN A 20 -11.93 9.15 -1.83
CA ASN A 20 -12.47 9.52 -0.52
C ASN A 20 -11.86 8.72 0.65
N PHE A 21 -11.20 7.59 0.36
CA PHE A 21 -10.51 6.79 1.37
C PHE A 21 -9.04 7.18 1.54
N VAL A 22 -8.46 7.91 0.57
CA VAL A 22 -7.05 8.29 0.58
C VAL A 22 -6.81 9.39 1.61
N LYS A 23 -5.82 9.17 2.47
CA LYS A 23 -5.40 10.10 3.53
C LYS A 23 -3.94 10.49 3.38
N SER A 24 -3.11 9.58 2.89
CA SER A 24 -1.68 9.81 2.74
C SER A 24 -1.39 10.67 1.50
N LEU A 25 -0.66 11.77 1.68
CA LEU A 25 -0.32 12.73 0.63
C LEU A 25 1.17 13.06 0.67
N TRP A 26 1.75 13.25 -0.51
CA TRP A 26 3.15 13.66 -0.68
C TRP A 26 3.21 15.03 -1.35
N PRO A 27 4.17 15.91 -0.98
CA PRO A 27 4.44 17.13 -1.71
C PRO A 27 4.69 16.84 -3.19
N SER A 28 3.91 17.45 -4.09
CA SER A 28 3.96 17.18 -5.53
C SER A 28 4.23 18.45 -6.33
N LYS A 29 5.20 18.39 -7.24
CA LYS A 29 5.57 19.49 -8.14
C LYS A 29 5.40 19.08 -9.60
N LYS A 30 5.14 20.06 -10.47
CA LYS A 30 5.17 19.82 -11.92
C LYS A 30 6.57 19.39 -12.35
N LYS A 31 6.68 18.60 -13.40
CA LYS A 31 7.97 18.06 -13.90
C LYS A 31 9.02 19.15 -14.15
N GLU A 32 8.60 20.35 -14.59
CA GLU A 32 9.51 21.47 -14.88
C GLU A 32 10.08 22.13 -13.61
N LYS A 33 9.51 21.83 -12.44
CA LYS A 33 9.91 22.35 -11.12
C LYS A 33 10.32 21.21 -10.18
N TYR A 34 10.91 20.15 -10.72
CA TYR A 34 11.36 18.99 -9.96
C TYR A 34 12.30 19.38 -8.80
N SER A 35 12.21 18.62 -7.71
CA SER A 35 13.01 18.77 -6.50
C SER A 35 12.99 17.41 -5.80
N GLU A 36 14.14 16.98 -5.29
CA GLU A 36 14.33 15.64 -4.70
C GLU A 36 13.41 15.39 -3.49
N ASP A 37 12.99 16.45 -2.78
CA ASP A 37 12.07 16.38 -1.64
C ASP A 37 10.59 16.28 -2.04
N SER A 38 10.28 16.07 -3.33
CA SER A 38 8.91 16.04 -3.84
C SER A 38 8.70 15.07 -4.99
N VAL A 39 7.51 14.49 -5.04
CA VAL A 39 7.10 13.63 -6.15
C VAL A 39 6.76 14.47 -7.40
N VAL A 40 6.81 13.84 -8.57
CA VAL A 40 6.41 14.49 -9.83
C VAL A 40 4.91 14.33 -10.08
N LYS A 41 4.19 15.43 -10.26
CA LYS A 41 2.75 15.42 -10.56
C LYS A 41 2.45 14.62 -11.82
N GLY A 42 1.53 13.67 -11.72
CA GLY A 42 1.13 12.78 -12.81
C GLY A 42 2.07 11.58 -13.04
N ARG A 43 3.07 11.37 -12.16
CA ARG A 43 3.92 10.19 -12.15
C ARG A 43 3.70 9.44 -10.84
N ASN A 44 3.15 8.24 -10.93
CA ASN A 44 3.03 7.38 -9.75
C ASN A 44 4.41 6.87 -9.32
N GLU A 45 4.55 6.54 -8.06
CA GLU A 45 5.79 6.14 -7.40
C GLU A 45 5.51 5.01 -6.39
N PRO A 46 6.49 4.13 -6.10
CA PRO A 46 6.28 3.01 -5.18
C PRO A 46 5.77 3.41 -3.78
N CYS A 47 6.13 4.60 -3.29
CA CYS A 47 5.67 5.12 -1.99
C CYS A 47 4.14 5.28 -1.92
N PHE A 48 3.46 5.44 -3.06
CA PHE A 48 1.99 5.53 -3.12
C PHE A 48 1.27 4.20 -2.93
N VAL A 49 1.98 3.08 -2.73
CA VAL A 49 1.37 1.79 -2.34
C VAL A 49 0.49 1.93 -1.09
N ARG A 50 0.82 2.89 -0.22
CA ARG A 50 0.01 3.25 0.94
C ARG A 50 -1.39 3.75 0.57
N GLN A 51 -1.54 4.52 -0.52
CA GLN A 51 -2.85 4.96 -1.00
C GLN A 51 -3.67 3.78 -1.54
N VAL A 52 -3.03 2.82 -2.22
CA VAL A 52 -3.70 1.59 -2.67
C VAL A 52 -4.22 0.81 -1.46
N LEU A 53 -3.41 0.70 -0.39
CA LEU A 53 -3.82 0.07 0.87
C LEU A 53 -5.02 0.79 1.51
N GLU A 54 -5.03 2.14 1.53
CA GLU A 54 -6.14 2.94 2.05
C GLU A 54 -7.44 2.71 1.28
N VAL A 55 -7.36 2.69 -0.06
CA VAL A 55 -8.51 2.41 -0.93
C VAL A 55 -9.03 1.00 -0.70
N VAL A 56 -8.15 0.00 -0.62
CA VAL A 56 -8.53 -1.40 -0.38
C VAL A 56 -9.19 -1.57 0.99
N ALA A 57 -8.62 -0.98 2.04
CA ALA A 57 -9.17 -1.01 3.39
C ALA A 57 -10.56 -0.34 3.46
N GLY A 58 -10.67 0.86 2.87
CA GLY A 58 -11.91 1.62 2.81
C GLY A 58 -13.02 0.89 2.06
N CYS A 59 -12.73 0.33 0.89
CA CYS A 59 -13.68 -0.47 0.11
C CYS A 59 -14.12 -1.75 0.84
N LYS A 60 -13.27 -2.31 1.72
CA LYS A 60 -13.59 -3.50 2.53
C LYS A 60 -14.25 -3.17 3.87
N GLY A 61 -14.36 -1.90 4.24
CA GLY A 61 -14.87 -1.48 5.55
C GLY A 61 -13.96 -1.86 6.72
N ILE A 62 -12.66 -2.08 6.47
CA ILE A 62 -11.69 -2.47 7.51
C ILE A 62 -11.05 -1.19 8.05
N SER A 63 -11.21 -0.95 9.36
CA SER A 63 -10.64 0.22 10.03
C SER A 63 -9.18 0.03 10.45
N ASP A 64 -8.77 -1.20 10.77
CA ASP A 64 -7.39 -1.53 11.12
C ASP A 64 -6.54 -1.71 9.84
N ILE A 65 -5.95 -0.60 9.41
CA ILE A 65 -5.10 -0.57 8.22
C ILE A 65 -3.80 -1.36 8.42
N ASP A 66 -3.27 -1.38 9.64
CA ASP A 66 -1.98 -2.03 9.92
C ASP A 66 -2.15 -3.55 9.87
N GLN A 67 -3.29 -4.08 10.36
CA GLN A 67 -3.61 -5.50 10.24
C GLN A 67 -3.73 -5.95 8.78
N ILE A 68 -4.53 -5.26 7.95
CA ILE A 68 -4.63 -5.61 6.53
C ILE A 68 -3.30 -5.43 5.79
N GLY A 69 -2.50 -4.42 6.16
CA GLY A 69 -1.15 -4.21 5.66
C GLY A 69 -0.24 -5.43 5.93
N ARG A 70 -0.21 -5.91 7.18
CA ARG A 70 0.53 -7.13 7.56
C ARG A 70 0.05 -8.35 6.79
N THR A 71 -1.27 -8.56 6.69
CA THR A 71 -1.83 -9.69 5.94
C THR A 71 -1.44 -9.65 4.46
N ILE A 72 -1.47 -8.47 3.83
CA ILE A 72 -1.04 -8.29 2.44
C ILE A 72 0.46 -8.57 2.29
N TYR A 73 1.29 -8.05 3.20
CA TYR A 73 2.73 -8.29 3.21
C TYR A 73 3.04 -9.80 3.33
N HIS A 74 2.48 -10.49 4.33
CA HIS A 74 2.71 -11.93 4.50
C HIS A 74 2.21 -12.76 3.30
N ASN A 75 1.09 -12.36 2.68
CA ASN A 75 0.63 -13.02 1.46
C ASN A 75 1.64 -12.87 0.32
N THR A 76 2.20 -11.67 0.12
CA THR A 76 3.24 -11.39 -0.89
C THR A 76 4.51 -12.19 -0.60
N CYS A 77 5.00 -12.19 0.65
CA CYS A 77 6.18 -12.95 1.04
C CYS A 77 6.01 -14.46 0.88
N ARG A 78 4.87 -15.02 1.26
CA ARG A 78 4.62 -16.45 1.09
C ARG A 78 4.69 -16.90 -0.38
N VAL A 79 4.26 -16.04 -1.31
CA VAL A 79 4.24 -16.37 -2.75
C VAL A 79 5.59 -16.12 -3.41
N PHE A 80 6.20 -14.95 -3.17
CA PHE A 80 7.39 -14.51 -3.90
C PHE A 80 8.71 -14.69 -3.14
N PHE A 81 8.64 -14.84 -1.81
CA PHE A 81 9.80 -14.96 -0.92
C PHE A 81 9.65 -16.12 0.08
N PRO A 82 9.31 -17.36 -0.35
CA PRO A 82 8.95 -18.46 0.54
C PRO A 82 10.10 -18.98 1.43
N GLN A 83 11.35 -18.59 1.13
CA GLN A 83 12.54 -18.98 1.89
C GLN A 83 12.86 -17.98 3.02
N ASP A 84 12.13 -16.86 3.10
CA ASP A 84 12.30 -15.86 4.14
C ASP A 84 11.67 -16.35 5.46
N LEU A 85 12.53 -16.85 6.35
CA LEU A 85 12.13 -17.44 7.63
C LEU A 85 11.49 -16.40 8.56
N ASP A 86 11.92 -15.14 8.49
CA ASP A 86 11.39 -14.07 9.35
C ASP A 86 9.94 -13.76 8.96
N SER A 87 9.69 -13.59 7.65
CA SER A 87 8.34 -13.38 7.12
C SER A 87 7.40 -14.57 7.41
N ALA A 88 7.92 -15.80 7.39
CA ALA A 88 7.15 -17.00 7.72
C ALA A 88 6.84 -17.12 9.23
N ALA A 89 7.81 -16.81 10.09
CA ALA A 89 7.63 -16.82 11.54
C ALA A 89 6.62 -15.76 11.98
N ASP A 90 6.73 -14.52 11.47
CA ASP A 90 5.80 -13.43 11.79
C ASP A 90 4.36 -13.78 11.40
N ALA A 91 4.18 -14.41 10.23
CA ALA A 91 2.85 -14.83 9.78
C ALA A 91 2.22 -15.89 10.72
N LEU A 92 3.01 -16.84 11.23
CA LEU A 92 2.53 -17.87 12.15
C LEU A 92 2.17 -17.29 13.52
N LEU A 93 2.96 -16.32 14.00
CA LEU A 93 2.72 -15.62 15.27
C LEU A 93 1.50 -14.71 15.20
N ALA A 94 1.30 -13.99 14.09
CA ALA A 94 0.13 -13.15 13.87
C ALA A 94 -1.19 -13.95 13.94
N CYS A 95 -1.22 -15.16 13.38
CA CYS A 95 -2.39 -16.05 13.46
C CYS A 95 -2.74 -16.51 14.89
N HIS A 96 -1.78 -16.52 15.82
CA HIS A 96 -2.02 -16.95 17.20
C HIS A 96 -2.62 -15.85 18.08
N CYS A 97 -2.32 -14.57 17.81
CA CYS A 97 -2.89 -13.45 18.58
C CYS A 97 -4.36 -13.17 18.23
N ASP A 98 -4.81 -13.48 17.02
CA ASP A 98 -6.19 -13.24 16.57
C ASP A 98 -7.20 -14.32 17.06
N SER A 99 -6.76 -15.27 17.90
CA SER A 99 -7.58 -16.39 18.42
C SER A 99 -8.15 -16.16 19.83
N HIS A 100 -8.06 -14.94 20.37
CA HIS A 100 -8.56 -14.57 21.69
C HIS A 100 -9.60 -13.44 21.64
#